data_AF-A0A931NUW2-F1
#
_entry.id   AF-A0A931NUW2-F1
#
_cell.length_a   1.000
_cell.length_b   1.000
_cell.length_c   1.000
_cell.angle_alpha   90.00
_cell.angle_beta   90.00
_cell.angle_gamma   90.00
#
_symmetry.space_group_name_H-M   'P 1'
#
loop_
_entity.id
_entity.type
_entity.pdbx_description
1 polymer ?
#
loop_
_entity_poly.entity_id
_entity_poly.type
_entity_poly.pdbx_seq_one_letter_code
_entity_poly.pdbx_strand_id
1 'polypeptide(L)'
;MDKMAYLQQIASENKNHSKTPNGGFDFPKYLTLKNIAIFVVSLFFLIGASTLLNAKKTIDTRDRDYLIRSYFMAKYLNEETLGKYSDLLKSSDLRAYSSSLKGVLHELMLTEKKSLTEEFGIEDVDSLSEEPIATDEKDKNNKLNSALETARISAHLDRVLAREFTLQLAYLINYQTETNQRTQKSAAKSATETEIKNLTNLKENFENFNIKAV
;
A
#
# COMPACT_ATOMS: atom_id res chain seq x y z
N MET A 1 73.33 -49.96 30.36
CA MET A 1 71.98 -49.38 30.30
C MET A 1 71.31 -49.90 29.05
N ASP A 2 70.41 -50.88 29.22
CA ASP A 2 69.81 -51.65 28.13
C ASP A 2 68.87 -50.78 27.30
N LYS A 3 69.28 -50.51 26.06
CA LYS A 3 68.51 -49.78 25.05
C LYS A 3 67.18 -50.46 24.69
N MET A 4 66.99 -51.72 25.10
CA MET A 4 65.75 -52.49 24.93
C MET A 4 64.64 -52.03 25.90
N ALA A 5 64.98 -51.63 27.13
CA ALA A 5 63.99 -51.17 28.11
C ALA A 5 63.35 -49.84 27.70
N TYR A 6 64.14 -48.93 27.12
CA TYR A 6 63.66 -47.65 26.60
C TYR A 6 62.73 -47.82 25.40
N LEU A 7 63.02 -48.78 24.51
CA LEU A 7 62.16 -49.09 23.36
C LEU A 7 60.85 -49.79 23.78
N GLN A 8 60.88 -50.58 24.85
CA GLN A 8 59.66 -51.21 25.39
C GLN A 8 58.75 -50.21 26.08
N GLN A 9 59.33 -49.18 26.73
CA GLN A 9 58.58 -48.07 27.32
C GLN A 9 57.86 -47.25 26.24
N ILE A 10 58.54 -46.87 25.15
CA ILE A 10 57.95 -46.12 24.02
C ILE A 10 56.86 -46.93 23.28
N ALA A 11 57.02 -48.25 23.17
CA ALA A 11 55.99 -49.11 22.55
C ALA A 11 54.75 -49.33 23.45
N SER A 12 54.89 -49.20 24.77
CA SER A 12 53.80 -49.38 25.73
C SER A 12 53.03 -48.09 26.05
N GLU A 13 53.63 -46.92 25.83
CA GLU A 13 53.05 -45.62 26.18
C GLU A 13 52.07 -45.08 25.11
N ASN A 14 51.97 -45.75 23.96
CA ASN A 14 51.01 -45.43 22.90
C ASN A 14 49.82 -46.42 22.80
N LYS A 15 49.33 -46.90 23.95
CA LYS A 15 48.06 -47.64 24.06
C LYS A 15 47.03 -46.84 24.87
N ASN A 16 46.82 -45.58 24.50
CA ASN A 16 45.64 -44.81 24.92
C ASN A 16 45.24 -43.82 23.83
N HIS A 17 45.08 -44.30 22.60
CA HIS A 17 44.16 -43.63 21.67
C HIS A 17 42.76 -44.16 21.95
N SER A 18 42.08 -43.48 22.87
CA SER A 18 40.62 -43.48 22.93
C SER A 18 40.11 -43.16 21.53
N LYS A 19 39.57 -44.16 20.83
CA LYS A 19 38.76 -43.91 19.65
C LYS A 19 37.58 -43.08 20.12
N THR A 20 37.57 -41.80 19.75
CA THR A 20 36.35 -41.01 19.65
C THR A 20 35.33 -41.86 18.90
N PRO A 21 34.12 -42.10 19.44
CA PRO A 21 33.08 -42.68 18.64
C PRO A 21 32.74 -41.62 17.59
N ASN A 22 33.26 -41.78 16.38
CA ASN A 22 32.64 -41.20 15.21
C ASN A 22 31.20 -41.70 15.22
N GLY A 23 30.29 -40.86 15.70
CA GLY A 23 28.85 -41.03 15.58
C GLY A 23 28.48 -40.91 14.11
N GLY A 24 28.85 -41.93 13.33
CA GLY A 24 28.29 -42.16 12.02
C GLY A 24 26.79 -42.32 12.21
N PHE A 25 26.02 -41.47 11.55
CA PHE A 25 24.57 -41.60 11.52
C PHE A 25 24.26 -42.93 10.81
N ASP A 26 23.89 -43.96 11.58
CA ASP A 26 23.50 -45.27 11.06
C ASP A 26 22.13 -45.16 10.34
N PHE A 27 22.12 -44.58 9.14
CA PHE A 27 20.97 -44.54 8.24
C PHE A 27 20.23 -45.89 8.12
N PRO A 28 20.88 -47.06 8.01
CA PRO A 28 20.16 -48.32 7.82
C PRO A 28 19.37 -48.81 9.05
N LYS A 29 19.67 -48.32 10.28
CA LYS A 29 18.88 -48.67 11.49
C LYS A 29 17.55 -47.92 11.57
N TYR A 30 17.48 -46.74 10.95
CA TYR A 30 16.28 -45.91 10.94
C TYR A 30 15.41 -46.12 9.69
N LEU A 31 15.92 -46.81 8.66
CA LEU A 31 15.24 -47.24 7.43
C LEU A 31 14.33 -48.48 7.64
N THR A 32 13.60 -48.54 8.75
CA THR A 32 12.53 -49.52 8.92
C THR A 32 11.24 -49.02 8.28
N LEU A 33 10.44 -49.92 7.70
CA LEU A 33 9.19 -49.58 7.00
C LEU A 33 8.27 -48.66 7.85
N LYS A 34 8.26 -48.89 9.17
CA LYS A 34 7.51 -48.11 10.16
C LYS A 34 7.99 -46.65 10.27
N ASN A 35 9.31 -46.44 10.30
CA ASN A 35 9.89 -45.10 10.38
C ASN A 35 9.73 -44.32 9.08
N ILE A 36 9.80 -45.01 7.94
CA ILE A 36 9.52 -44.41 6.61
C ILE A 36 8.07 -43.95 6.54
N ALA A 37 7.11 -44.77 7.00
CA ALA A 37 5.70 -44.39 7.03
C ALA A 37 5.44 -43.16 7.91
N ILE A 38 6.04 -43.11 9.10
CA ILE A 38 5.94 -41.95 10.01
C ILE A 38 6.55 -40.70 9.36
N PHE A 39 7.71 -40.84 8.72
CA PHE A 39 8.37 -39.73 8.02
C PHE A 39 7.49 -39.18 6.87
N VAL A 40 6.95 -40.06 6.03
CA VAL A 40 6.08 -39.67 4.92
C VAL A 40 4.81 -38.97 5.42
N VAL A 41 4.15 -39.51 6.46
CA VAL A 41 2.97 -38.89 7.06
C VAL A 41 3.30 -37.51 7.65
N SER A 42 4.44 -37.39 8.35
CA SER A 42 4.89 -36.10 8.90
C SER A 42 5.23 -35.09 7.81
N LEU A 43 5.78 -35.54 6.67
CA LEU A 43 6.10 -34.70 5.53
C LEU A 43 4.83 -34.20 4.85
N PHE A 44 3.82 -35.06 4.67
CA PHE A 44 2.50 -34.64 4.18
C PHE A 44 1.81 -33.69 5.15
N PHE A 45 1.96 -33.89 6.46
CA PHE A 45 1.42 -32.96 7.46
C PHE A 45 2.14 -31.61 7.44
N LEU A 46 3.47 -31.59 7.24
CA LEU A 46 4.25 -30.36 7.11
C LEU A 46 3.98 -29.62 5.80
N ILE A 47 3.77 -30.33 4.70
CA ILE A 47 3.39 -29.75 3.40
C ILE A 47 1.94 -29.25 3.47
N GLY A 48 1.02 -29.99 4.09
CA GLY A 48 -0.36 -29.56 4.32
C GLY A 48 -0.49 -28.40 5.31
N ALA A 49 0.35 -28.37 6.34
CA ALA A 49 0.43 -27.26 7.27
C ALA A 49 1.10 -26.04 6.62
N SER A 50 2.10 -26.21 5.75
CA SER A 50 2.73 -25.09 5.04
C SER A 50 1.81 -24.50 3.98
N THR A 51 0.95 -25.30 3.32
CA THR A 51 -0.10 -24.77 2.45
C THR A 51 -1.22 -24.09 3.24
N LEU A 52 -1.59 -24.59 4.43
CA LEU A 52 -2.54 -23.90 5.33
C LEU A 52 -1.97 -22.63 5.96
N LEU A 53 -0.67 -22.58 6.28
CA LEU A 53 0.02 -21.41 6.84
C LEU A 53 0.35 -20.38 5.76
N ASN A 54 0.64 -20.80 4.52
CA ASN A 54 0.73 -19.93 3.34
C ASN A 54 -0.64 -19.52 2.79
N ALA A 55 -1.73 -20.15 3.25
CA ALA A 55 -3.09 -19.65 3.09
C ALA A 55 -3.44 -18.56 4.11
N LYS A 56 -2.45 -17.92 4.75
CA LYS A 56 -2.60 -16.54 5.22
C LYS A 56 -2.82 -15.64 4.00
N LYS A 57 -4.07 -15.63 3.54
CA LYS A 57 -4.80 -14.46 3.04
C LYS A 57 -3.88 -13.51 2.26
N THR A 58 -3.76 -13.75 0.95
CA THR A 58 -3.77 -12.63 0.01
C THR A 58 -5.13 -11.93 0.17
N ILE A 59 -5.30 -11.15 1.26
CA ILE A 59 -6.36 -10.16 1.30
C ILE A 59 -6.00 -9.25 0.14
N ASP A 60 -6.89 -9.17 -0.84
CA ASP A 60 -6.83 -8.13 -1.85
C ASP A 60 -7.00 -6.81 -1.09
N THR A 61 -5.89 -6.20 -0.66
CA THR A 61 -5.88 -4.91 0.04
C THR A 61 -5.89 -3.76 -0.96
N ARG A 62 -5.97 -4.05 -2.26
CA ARG A 62 -5.80 -3.05 -3.30
C ARG A 62 -6.95 -2.06 -3.31
N ASP A 63 -8.18 -2.51 -3.13
CA ASP A 63 -9.35 -1.64 -3.02
C ASP A 63 -9.25 -0.72 -1.80
N ARG A 64 -8.82 -1.25 -0.65
CA ARG A 64 -8.49 -0.45 0.54
C ARG A 64 -7.40 0.58 0.24
N ASP A 65 -6.31 0.18 -0.40
CA ASP A 65 -5.17 1.06 -0.66
C ASP A 65 -5.53 2.18 -1.66
N TYR A 66 -6.41 1.90 -2.64
CA TYR A 66 -6.97 2.93 -3.53
C TYR A 66 -7.91 3.89 -2.79
N LEU A 67 -8.75 3.40 -1.87
CA LEU A 67 -9.58 4.25 -1.01
C LEU A 67 -8.74 5.15 -0.11
N ILE A 68 -7.70 4.61 0.54
CA ILE A 68 -6.77 5.42 1.35
C ILE A 68 -6.10 6.49 0.49
N ARG A 69 -5.65 6.12 -0.71
CA ARG A 69 -5.00 7.05 -1.64
C ARG A 69 -5.96 8.17 -2.07
N SER A 70 -7.19 7.82 -2.41
CA SER A 70 -8.24 8.77 -2.78
C SER A 70 -8.57 9.71 -1.61
N TYR A 71 -8.67 9.18 -0.38
CA TYR A 71 -8.92 9.97 0.83
C TYR A 71 -7.86 11.04 1.06
N PHE A 72 -6.58 10.64 1.05
CA PHE A 72 -5.50 11.59 1.27
C PHE A 72 -5.37 12.60 0.12
N MET A 73 -5.55 12.15 -1.12
CA MET A 73 -5.58 13.06 -2.27
C MET A 73 -6.69 14.10 -2.14
N ALA A 74 -7.91 13.68 -1.78
CA ALA A 74 -9.04 14.58 -1.56
C ALA A 74 -8.80 15.55 -0.40
N LYS A 75 -8.26 15.05 0.72
CA LYS A 75 -7.89 15.84 1.89
C LYS A 75 -6.92 16.95 1.53
N TYR A 76 -5.79 16.61 0.91
CA TYR A 76 -4.75 17.59 0.58
C TYR A 76 -5.21 18.58 -0.52
N LEU A 77 -5.98 18.12 -1.50
CA LEU A 77 -6.57 19.02 -2.49
C LEU A 77 -7.56 20.00 -1.86
N ASN A 78 -8.38 19.55 -0.92
CA ASN A 78 -9.39 20.38 -0.28
C ASN A 78 -8.76 21.39 0.71
N GLU A 79 -7.96 20.87 1.65
CA GLU A 79 -7.43 21.65 2.78
C GLU A 79 -6.25 22.53 2.37
N GLU A 80 -5.28 21.98 1.62
CA GLU A 80 -4.02 22.68 1.34
C GLU A 80 -4.05 23.45 0.01
N THR A 81 -4.73 22.91 -1.01
CA THR A 81 -4.69 23.47 -2.37
C THR A 81 -5.86 24.40 -2.62
N LEU A 82 -7.09 23.91 -2.56
CA LEU A 82 -8.30 24.71 -2.77
C LEU A 82 -8.49 25.75 -1.67
N GLY A 83 -8.14 25.42 -0.41
CA GLY A 83 -8.11 26.38 0.69
C GLY A 83 -7.21 27.60 0.40
N LYS A 84 -6.10 27.40 -0.31
CA LYS A 84 -5.12 28.46 -0.60
C LYS A 84 -5.41 29.26 -1.87
N TYR A 85 -5.82 28.59 -2.95
CA TYR A 85 -5.88 29.21 -4.27
C TYR A 85 -7.29 29.59 -4.75
N SER A 86 -8.36 29.03 -4.17
CA SER A 86 -9.73 29.26 -4.69
C SER A 86 -10.07 30.75 -4.76
N ASP A 87 -9.69 31.52 -3.75
CA ASP A 87 -10.12 32.92 -3.62
C ASP A 87 -9.23 33.87 -4.43
N LEU A 88 -8.11 33.35 -4.94
CA LEU A 88 -7.13 34.09 -5.74
C LEU A 88 -7.43 34.00 -7.25
N LEU A 89 -8.41 33.18 -7.64
CA LEU A 89 -8.87 33.02 -9.01
C LEU A 89 -9.61 34.26 -9.49
N LYS A 90 -9.29 34.71 -10.70
CA LYS A 90 -9.96 35.88 -11.30
C LYS A 90 -11.35 35.49 -11.83
N SER A 91 -11.42 34.37 -12.53
CA SER A 91 -12.65 33.82 -13.09
C SER A 91 -13.68 33.50 -12.00
N SER A 92 -14.90 34.01 -12.17
CA SER A 92 -16.05 33.63 -11.33
C SER A 92 -16.42 32.16 -11.49
N ASP A 93 -16.31 31.64 -12.72
CA ASP A 93 -16.69 30.26 -13.02
C ASP A 93 -15.74 29.27 -12.35
N LEU A 94 -14.42 29.52 -12.42
CA LEU A 94 -13.46 28.67 -11.71
C LEU A 94 -13.62 28.75 -10.19
N ARG A 95 -14.00 29.91 -9.64
CA ARG A 95 -14.35 30.03 -8.22
C ARG A 95 -15.57 29.20 -7.87
N ALA A 96 -16.60 29.22 -8.70
CA ALA A 96 -17.79 28.40 -8.53
C ALA A 96 -17.45 26.91 -8.62
N TYR A 97 -16.68 26.48 -9.62
CA TYR A 97 -16.25 25.08 -9.78
C TYR A 97 -15.40 24.62 -8.59
N SER A 98 -14.48 25.47 -8.12
CA SER A 98 -13.65 25.21 -6.94
C SER A 98 -14.50 25.06 -5.67
N SER A 99 -15.52 25.91 -5.50
CA SER A 99 -16.45 25.81 -4.37
C SER A 99 -17.25 24.50 -4.40
N SER A 100 -17.82 24.15 -5.55
CA SER A 100 -18.51 22.87 -5.74
C SER A 100 -17.58 21.68 -5.48
N LEU A 101 -16.33 21.77 -5.93
CA LEU A 101 -15.33 20.74 -5.71
C LEU A 101 -14.97 20.58 -4.23
N LYS A 102 -14.81 21.67 -3.46
CA LYS A 102 -14.59 21.58 -2.01
C LYS A 102 -15.69 20.75 -1.33
N GLY A 103 -16.94 20.96 -1.71
CA GLY A 103 -18.08 20.19 -1.22
C GLY A 103 -17.99 18.70 -1.60
N VAL A 104 -17.74 18.40 -2.88
CA VAL A 104 -17.62 17.01 -3.35
C VAL A 104 -16.44 16.28 -2.71
N LEU A 105 -15.28 16.92 -2.55
CA LEU A 105 -14.12 16.33 -1.88
C LEU A 105 -14.38 16.08 -0.40
N HIS A 106 -15.10 16.98 0.28
CA HIS A 106 -15.48 16.78 1.68
C HIS A 106 -16.40 15.57 1.86
N GLU A 107 -17.44 15.46 1.03
CA GLU A 107 -18.35 14.31 1.07
C GLU A 107 -17.65 12.99 0.72
N LEU A 108 -16.73 13.02 -0.25
CA LEU A 108 -15.89 11.87 -0.60
C LEU A 108 -15.03 11.46 0.60
N MET A 109 -14.34 12.39 1.27
CA MET A 109 -13.57 12.07 2.47
C MET A 109 -14.42 11.43 3.57
N LEU A 110 -15.63 11.93 3.82
CA LEU A 110 -16.55 11.37 4.82
C LEU A 110 -16.99 9.95 4.44
N THR A 111 -17.34 9.74 3.18
CA THR A 111 -17.83 8.46 2.69
C THR A 111 -16.73 7.41 2.68
N GLU A 112 -15.53 7.77 2.22
CA GLU A 112 -14.38 6.88 2.24
C GLU A 112 -13.93 6.56 3.67
N LYS A 113 -13.90 7.54 4.57
CA LYS A 113 -13.60 7.30 5.99
C LYS A 113 -14.58 6.28 6.59
N LYS A 114 -15.86 6.42 6.26
CA LYS A 114 -16.90 5.46 6.67
C LYS A 114 -16.63 4.06 6.08
N SER A 115 -16.38 3.94 4.77
CA SER A 115 -16.07 2.65 4.14
C SER A 115 -14.82 2.00 4.74
N LEU A 116 -13.74 2.77 4.94
CA LEU A 116 -12.50 2.30 5.55
C LEU A 116 -12.70 1.83 6.99
N THR A 117 -13.55 2.51 7.76
CA THR A 117 -13.88 2.11 9.14
C THR A 117 -14.75 0.85 9.16
N GLU A 118 -15.90 0.88 8.49
CA GLU A 118 -16.94 -0.14 8.60
C GLU A 118 -16.59 -1.44 7.85
N GLU A 119 -15.93 -1.34 6.69
CA GLU A 119 -15.72 -2.50 5.82
C GLU A 119 -14.28 -3.03 5.82
N PHE A 120 -13.32 -2.16 6.19
CA PHE A 120 -11.88 -2.47 6.23
C PHE A 120 -11.25 -2.40 7.64
N GLY A 121 -11.98 -1.95 8.66
CA GLY A 121 -11.54 -1.96 10.06
C GLY A 121 -10.47 -0.92 10.39
N ILE A 122 -10.39 0.18 9.65
CA ILE A 122 -9.48 1.31 9.92
C ILE A 122 -10.24 2.37 10.71
N GLU A 123 -10.10 2.35 12.04
CA GLU A 123 -10.85 3.27 12.92
C GLU A 123 -10.39 4.73 12.81
N ASP A 124 -9.08 4.95 12.64
CA ASP A 124 -8.52 6.29 12.47
C ASP A 124 -7.73 6.39 11.16
N VAL A 125 -8.43 6.75 10.09
CA VAL A 125 -7.83 6.97 8.77
C VAL A 125 -6.81 8.12 8.80
N ASP A 126 -7.02 9.13 9.64
CA ASP A 126 -6.13 10.29 9.72
C ASP A 126 -4.77 9.95 10.32
N SER A 127 -4.71 8.94 11.19
CA SER A 127 -3.45 8.40 11.74
C SER A 127 -2.51 7.81 10.68
N LEU A 128 -3.03 7.50 9.48
CA LEU A 128 -2.24 6.99 8.37
C LEU A 128 -1.47 8.10 7.63
N SER A 129 -1.48 9.35 8.10
CA SER A 129 -0.86 10.48 7.41
C SER A 129 0.65 10.34 7.17
N GLU A 130 1.33 9.57 8.01
CA GLU A 130 2.77 9.28 7.92
C GLU A 130 3.07 7.98 7.15
N GLU A 131 2.04 7.24 6.73
CA GLU A 131 2.22 6.04 5.92
C GLU A 131 2.69 6.39 4.50
N PRO A 132 3.35 5.45 3.78
CA PRO A 132 3.90 5.71 2.46
C PRO A 132 2.87 6.24 1.46
N ILE A 133 1.63 5.72 1.47
CA ILE A 133 0.57 6.16 0.55
C ILE A 133 0.20 7.63 0.81
N ALA A 134 0.02 8.02 2.06
CA ALA A 134 -0.34 9.38 2.43
C ALA A 134 0.81 10.36 2.15
N THR A 135 2.04 9.93 2.41
CA THR A 135 3.25 10.72 2.14
C THR A 135 3.43 10.96 0.63
N ASP A 136 3.24 9.92 -0.19
CA ASP A 136 3.29 10.04 -1.65
C ASP A 136 2.26 11.06 -2.18
N GLU A 137 1.02 11.02 -1.67
CA GLU A 137 -0.01 11.98 -2.07
C GLU A 137 0.28 13.40 -1.59
N LYS A 138 0.84 13.53 -0.38
CA LYS A 138 1.30 14.83 0.14
C LYS A 138 2.39 15.42 -0.74
N ASP A 139 3.35 14.62 -1.16
CA ASP A 139 4.44 15.07 -2.05
C ASP A 139 3.95 15.48 -3.43
N LYS A 140 2.96 14.75 -3.99
CA LYS A 140 2.29 15.18 -5.22
C LYS A 140 1.55 16.49 -5.03
N ASN A 141 0.85 16.66 -3.91
CA ASN A 141 0.14 17.91 -3.60
C ASN A 141 1.12 19.09 -3.43
N ASN A 142 2.27 18.87 -2.79
CA ASN A 142 3.33 19.88 -2.67
C ASN A 142 3.86 20.33 -4.04
N LYS A 143 4.06 19.39 -4.97
CA LYS A 143 4.45 19.70 -6.35
C LYS A 143 3.37 20.49 -7.08
N LEU A 144 2.10 20.10 -6.94
CA LEU A 144 0.97 20.86 -7.48
C LEU A 144 0.93 22.29 -6.92
N ASN A 145 1.02 22.44 -5.60
CA ASN A 145 1.02 23.73 -4.94
C ASN A 145 2.18 24.62 -5.38
N SER A 146 3.36 24.04 -5.63
CA SER A 146 4.51 24.78 -6.17
C SER A 146 4.26 25.26 -7.60
N ALA A 147 3.63 24.44 -8.43
CA ALA A 147 3.24 24.82 -9.80
C ALA A 147 2.18 25.92 -9.80
N LEU A 148 1.17 25.84 -8.92
CA LEU A 148 0.13 26.86 -8.77
C LEU A 148 0.67 28.17 -8.22
N GLU A 149 1.61 28.15 -7.28
CA GLU A 149 2.27 29.36 -6.78
C GLU A 149 3.04 30.05 -7.91
N THR A 150 3.79 29.27 -8.70
CA THR A 150 4.50 29.79 -9.88
C THR A 150 3.54 30.39 -10.90
N ALA A 151 2.41 29.72 -11.16
CA ALA A 151 1.35 30.21 -12.04
C ALA A 151 0.71 31.50 -11.51
N ARG A 152 0.54 31.62 -10.19
CA ARG A 152 0.04 32.85 -9.54
C ARG A 152 0.97 34.01 -9.78
N ILE A 153 2.26 33.84 -9.52
CA ILE A 153 3.29 34.88 -9.70
C ILE A 153 3.38 35.29 -11.18
N SER A 154 3.21 34.34 -12.10
CA SER A 154 3.22 34.59 -13.55
C SER A 154 1.84 35.01 -14.13
N ALA A 155 0.85 35.30 -13.29
CA ALA A 155 -0.50 35.72 -13.70
C ALA A 155 -1.25 34.73 -14.61
N HIS A 156 -0.94 33.44 -14.51
CA HIS A 156 -1.57 32.34 -15.24
C HIS A 156 -2.30 31.33 -14.35
N LEU A 157 -2.61 31.71 -13.10
CA LEU A 157 -3.22 30.83 -12.10
C LEU A 157 -4.47 30.12 -12.62
N ASP A 158 -5.46 30.86 -13.12
CA ASP A 158 -6.73 30.32 -13.62
C ASP A 158 -6.53 29.20 -14.66
N ARG A 159 -5.66 29.44 -15.64
CA ARG A 159 -5.34 28.49 -16.71
C ARG A 159 -4.66 27.23 -16.18
N VAL A 160 -3.65 27.41 -15.32
CA VAL A 160 -2.89 26.29 -14.77
C VAL A 160 -3.77 25.50 -13.82
N LEU A 161 -4.55 26.16 -12.96
CA LEU A 161 -5.47 25.51 -12.04
C LEU A 161 -6.50 24.66 -12.80
N ALA A 162 -7.15 25.20 -13.84
CA ALA A 162 -8.11 24.42 -14.63
C ALA A 162 -7.49 23.15 -15.22
N ARG A 163 -6.28 23.25 -15.79
CA ARG A 163 -5.56 22.10 -16.34
C ARG A 163 -5.18 21.09 -15.27
N GLU A 164 -4.54 21.53 -14.18
CA GLU A 164 -4.08 20.63 -13.13
C GLU A 164 -5.26 19.96 -12.44
N PHE A 165 -6.35 20.67 -12.15
CA PHE A 165 -7.53 20.08 -11.53
C PHE A 165 -8.25 19.08 -12.44
N THR A 166 -8.24 19.29 -13.76
CA THR A 166 -8.71 18.27 -14.71
C THR A 166 -7.92 16.97 -14.56
N LEU A 167 -6.59 17.07 -14.40
CA LEU A 167 -5.71 15.91 -14.19
C LEU A 167 -5.93 15.26 -12.81
N GLN A 168 -6.01 16.06 -11.74
CA GLN A 168 -6.23 15.55 -10.39
C GLN A 168 -7.58 14.83 -10.29
N LEU A 169 -8.63 15.37 -10.91
CA LEU A 169 -9.94 14.72 -10.96
C LEU A 169 -9.89 13.41 -11.76
N ALA A 170 -9.11 13.34 -12.83
CA ALA A 170 -8.92 12.08 -13.56
C ALA A 170 -8.26 10.99 -12.70
N TYR A 171 -7.28 11.35 -11.85
CA TYR A 171 -6.69 10.40 -10.91
C TYR A 171 -7.67 9.95 -9.83
N LEU A 172 -8.43 10.87 -9.22
CA LEU A 172 -9.47 10.51 -8.24
C LEU A 172 -10.51 9.57 -8.86
N ILE A 173 -11.02 9.89 -10.05
CA ILE A 173 -11.96 9.03 -10.78
C ILE A 173 -11.35 7.65 -11.02
N ASN A 174 -10.06 7.57 -11.36
CA ASN A 174 -9.38 6.29 -11.56
C ASN A 174 -9.31 5.47 -10.26
N TYR A 175 -8.93 6.08 -9.14
CA TYR A 175 -8.91 5.39 -7.84
C TYR A 175 -10.30 4.88 -7.43
N GLN A 176 -11.33 5.69 -7.65
CA GLN A 176 -12.72 5.26 -7.42
C GLN A 176 -13.14 4.12 -8.33
N THR A 177 -12.78 4.18 -9.61
CA THR A 177 -13.11 3.15 -10.60
C THR A 177 -12.43 1.82 -10.26
N GLU A 178 -11.13 1.86 -9.93
CA GLU A 178 -10.37 0.67 -9.55
C GLU A 178 -10.94 0.05 -8.26
N THR A 179 -11.32 0.87 -7.29
CA THR A 179 -12.00 0.40 -6.07
C THR A 179 -13.33 -0.26 -6.40
N ASN A 180 -14.20 0.42 -7.17
CA ASN A 180 -15.53 -0.06 -7.53
C ASN A 180 -15.49 -1.43 -8.25
N GLN A 181 -14.55 -1.59 -9.17
CA GLN A 181 -14.41 -2.81 -9.97
C GLN A 181 -13.91 -4.01 -9.15
N ARG A 182 -13.11 -3.76 -8.11
CA ARG A 182 -12.45 -4.81 -7.32
C ARG A 182 -13.26 -5.19 -6.09
N THR A 183 -13.82 -4.19 -5.41
CA THR A 183 -14.43 -4.40 -4.11
C THR A 183 -15.67 -5.29 -4.20
N GLN A 184 -15.77 -6.23 -3.27
CA GLN A 184 -16.96 -7.07 -3.07
C GLN A 184 -17.88 -6.50 -1.99
N LYS A 185 -17.51 -5.36 -1.42
CA LYS A 185 -18.21 -4.71 -0.32
C LYS A 185 -19.30 -3.78 -0.88
N SER A 186 -20.55 -4.06 -0.54
CA SER A 186 -21.69 -3.38 -1.16
C SER A 186 -21.75 -1.88 -0.86
N ALA A 187 -21.32 -1.45 0.33
CA ALA A 187 -21.37 -0.02 0.66
C ALA A 187 -20.27 0.74 -0.08
N ALA A 188 -19.01 0.29 -0.04
CA ALA A 188 -17.94 0.89 -0.84
C ALA A 188 -18.27 0.88 -2.34
N LYS A 189 -18.90 -0.18 -2.86
CA LYS A 189 -19.30 -0.23 -4.27
C LYS A 189 -20.32 0.85 -4.64
N SER A 190 -21.38 1.00 -3.84
CA SER A 190 -22.39 2.03 -4.09
C SER A 190 -21.87 3.45 -3.90
N ALA A 191 -20.97 3.65 -2.92
CA ALA A 191 -20.30 4.93 -2.68
C ALA A 191 -19.45 5.35 -3.89
N THR A 192 -18.52 4.49 -4.29
CA THR A 192 -17.60 4.72 -5.42
C THR A 192 -18.36 5.01 -6.73
N GLU A 193 -19.49 4.33 -7.00
CA GLU A 193 -20.36 4.64 -8.16
C GLU A 193 -20.88 6.08 -8.17
N THR A 194 -21.34 6.55 -7.01
CA THR A 194 -21.88 7.92 -6.84
C THR A 194 -20.76 8.94 -6.98
N GLU A 195 -19.61 8.67 -6.36
CA GLU A 195 -18.44 9.54 -6.39
C GLU A 195 -17.86 9.68 -7.80
N ILE A 196 -17.75 8.59 -8.57
CA ILE A 196 -17.32 8.62 -9.97
C ILE A 196 -18.17 9.59 -10.78
N LYS A 197 -19.50 9.54 -10.63
CA LYS A 197 -20.41 10.43 -11.35
C LYS A 197 -20.20 11.90 -10.95
N ASN A 198 -20.12 12.18 -9.66
CA ASN A 198 -19.94 13.54 -9.14
C ASN A 198 -18.60 14.15 -9.59
N LEU A 199 -17.52 13.38 -9.50
CA LEU A 199 -16.19 13.80 -9.93
C LEU A 199 -16.11 13.99 -11.45
N THR A 200 -16.77 13.14 -12.23
CA THR A 200 -16.81 13.25 -13.70
C THR A 200 -17.47 14.56 -14.13
N ASN A 201 -18.62 14.90 -13.55
CA ASN A 201 -19.31 16.16 -13.84
C ASN A 201 -18.41 17.38 -13.54
N LEU A 202 -17.68 17.36 -12.42
CA LEU A 202 -16.74 18.43 -12.09
C LEU A 202 -15.55 18.47 -13.03
N LYS A 203 -15.00 17.32 -13.41
CA LYS A 203 -13.89 17.24 -14.37
C LYS A 203 -14.29 17.90 -15.70
N GLU A 204 -15.47 17.60 -16.21
CA GLU A 204 -15.98 18.21 -17.45
C GLU A 204 -16.10 19.74 -17.34
N ASN A 205 -16.52 20.28 -16.18
CA ASN A 205 -16.57 21.72 -15.96
C ASN A 205 -15.18 22.37 -16.05
N PHE A 206 -14.16 21.76 -15.41
CA PHE A 206 -12.79 22.26 -15.47
C PHE A 206 -12.15 22.09 -16.86
N GLU A 207 -12.44 20.99 -17.55
CA GLU A 207 -11.91 20.68 -18.88
C GLU A 207 -12.47 21.62 -19.95
N ASN A 208 -13.76 21.95 -19.87
CA ASN A 208 -14.44 22.85 -20.78
C ASN A 208 -14.28 24.34 -20.42
N PHE A 209 -13.47 24.66 -19.40
CA PHE A 209 -13.25 26.03 -18.99
C PHE A 209 -12.65 26.86 -20.13
N ASN A 210 -13.34 27.94 -20.51
CA ASN A 210 -12.88 28.81 -21.59
C ASN A 210 -11.74 29.73 -21.13
N ILE A 211 -10.51 29.29 -21.40
CA ILE A 211 -9.28 30.02 -21.07
C ILE A 211 -9.22 31.40 -21.77
N LYS A 212 -9.92 31.63 -22.88
CA LYS A 212 -9.88 32.90 -23.61
C LYS A 212 -10.64 34.04 -22.95
N ALA A 213 -11.43 33.75 -21.91
CA ALA A 213 -12.22 34.74 -21.18
C ALA A 213 -11.49 35.37 -19.98
N VAL A 214 -10.19 35.04 -19.77
CA VAL A 214 -9.35 35.48 -18.63
C VAL A 214 -8.11 36.22 -19.09
#